data_AF-A0A9F7TFI3-F1
#
_entry.id   AF-A0A9F7TFI3-F1
#
_cell.length_a   1.000
_cell.length_b   1.000
_cell.length_c   1.000
_cell.angle_alpha   90.00
_cell.angle_beta   90.00
_cell.angle_gamma   90.00
#
_symmetry.space_group_name_H-M   'P 1'
#
loop_
_entity.id
_entity.type
_entity.pdbx_description
1 polymer ?
#
loop_
_entity_poly.entity_id
_entity_poly.type
_entity_poly.pdbx_seq_one_letter_code
_entity_poly.pdbx_strand_id
1 'polypeptide(L)'
;MSRLYLLFLSVLLAELNDETAAENCAPGFRVSDMSCIDEDECEDEPCGKSATCFNTQGSYYCQCVTGFWINKDKVNFTADEAVECRDINECRELNNICGPNTECSNSAGSFYCTCLPDFMASNGQERFNASQSVTCKDTRSGSKSSAGLQHFNPTLPTFLPVILWMLMIYQ
;
A
#
# COMPACT_ATOMS: atom_id res chain seq x y z
N MET A 1 -63.11 4.50 -48.03
CA MET A 1 -62.37 4.36 -46.76
C MET A 1 -61.43 5.56 -46.65
N SER A 2 -61.55 6.34 -45.57
CA SER A 2 -60.94 7.67 -45.47
C SER A 2 -59.41 7.60 -45.51
N ARG A 3 -58.74 8.57 -46.13
CA ARG A 3 -57.28 8.75 -46.02
C ARG A 3 -56.84 8.82 -44.55
N LEU A 4 -57.72 9.29 -43.67
CA LEU A 4 -57.50 9.29 -42.22
C LEU A 4 -57.45 7.87 -41.62
N TYR A 5 -58.18 6.91 -42.19
CA TYR A 5 -58.19 5.51 -41.76
C TYR A 5 -56.94 4.75 -42.23
N LEU A 6 -56.45 5.04 -43.44
CA LEU A 6 -55.17 4.49 -43.93
C LEU A 6 -53.97 5.05 -43.16
N LEU A 7 -54.01 6.33 -42.77
CA LEU A 7 -53.01 6.93 -41.88
C LEU A 7 -53.06 6.29 -40.48
N PHE A 8 -54.26 6.09 -39.92
CA PHE A 8 -54.43 5.36 -38.66
C PHE A 8 -53.91 3.92 -38.73
N LEU A 9 -54.18 3.20 -39.83
CA LEU A 9 -53.66 1.84 -40.02
C LEU A 9 -52.14 1.82 -40.18
N SER A 10 -51.55 2.82 -40.84
CA SER A 10 -50.09 2.94 -40.97
C SER A 10 -49.40 3.30 -39.65
N VAL A 11 -50.08 4.03 -38.74
CA VAL A 11 -49.57 4.32 -37.39
C VAL A 11 -49.72 3.09 -36.50
N LEU A 12 -50.84 2.37 -36.58
CA LEU A 12 -51.07 1.13 -35.82
C LEU A 12 -50.13 -0.03 -36.24
N LEU A 13 -49.71 -0.05 -37.51
CA LEU A 13 -48.71 -0.99 -38.03
C LEU A 13 -47.27 -0.54 -37.76
N ALA A 14 -47.04 0.75 -37.45
CA ALA A 14 -45.73 1.21 -36.99
C ALA A 14 -45.47 0.84 -35.51
N GLU A 15 -46.52 0.43 -34.78
CA GLU A 15 -46.45 -0.04 -33.39
C GLU A 15 -46.41 -1.59 -33.27
N LEU A 16 -46.32 -2.31 -34.39
CA LEU A 16 -46.18 -3.77 -34.44
C LEU A 16 -44.92 -4.23 -35.19
N ASN A 17 -43.96 -3.34 -35.39
CA ASN A 17 -42.63 -3.69 -35.88
C ASN A 17 -41.62 -3.63 -34.72
N ASP A 18 -41.92 -4.36 -33.65
CA ASP A 18 -40.93 -4.73 -32.63
C ASP A 18 -40.17 -5.99 -33.09
N GLU A 19 -39.61 -5.95 -34.31
CA GLU A 19 -38.69 -6.95 -34.85
C GLU A 19 -37.23 -6.44 -34.85
N THR A 20 -36.86 -5.55 -33.93
CA THR A 20 -35.47 -5.03 -33.80
C THR A 20 -34.85 -5.28 -32.42
N ALA A 21 -35.36 -6.25 -31.66
CA ALA A 21 -34.82 -6.62 -30.33
C ALA A 21 -33.41 -7.27 -30.35
N ALA A 22 -32.75 -7.36 -31.52
CA ALA A 22 -31.37 -7.86 -31.64
C ALA A 22 -30.39 -6.84 -32.26
N GLU A 23 -30.84 -5.66 -32.73
CA GLU A 23 -29.94 -4.68 -33.38
C GLU A 23 -29.49 -3.54 -32.44
N ASN A 24 -30.14 -3.36 -31.28
CA ASN A 24 -29.74 -2.39 -30.27
C ASN A 24 -29.55 -3.07 -28.91
N CYS A 25 -28.30 -3.39 -28.58
CA CYS A 25 -27.94 -3.76 -27.23
C CYS A 25 -27.86 -2.53 -26.32
N ALA A 26 -28.04 -2.74 -25.01
CA ALA A 26 -27.74 -1.71 -24.02
C ALA A 26 -26.24 -1.33 -24.08
N PRO A 27 -25.84 -0.13 -23.63
CA PRO A 27 -24.43 0.23 -23.49
C PRO A 27 -23.65 -0.82 -22.68
N GLY A 28 -22.41 -1.14 -23.09
CA GLY A 28 -21.58 -2.20 -22.49
C GLY A 28 -21.90 -3.60 -23.01
N PHE A 29 -22.73 -3.73 -24.05
CA PHE A 29 -23.06 -5.01 -24.67
C PHE A 29 -22.94 -4.91 -26.19
N ARG A 30 -22.52 -6.02 -26.81
CA ARG A 30 -22.43 -6.17 -28.26
C ARG A 30 -23.31 -7.31 -28.76
N VAL A 31 -23.76 -7.20 -30.01
CA VAL A 31 -24.57 -8.24 -30.65
C VAL A 31 -23.68 -9.43 -31.02
N SER A 32 -24.06 -10.63 -30.59
CA SER A 32 -23.46 -11.90 -30.99
C SER A 32 -24.56 -12.95 -31.10
N ASP A 33 -24.69 -13.61 -32.25
CA ASP A 33 -25.69 -14.66 -32.52
C ASP A 33 -27.12 -14.26 -32.11
N MET A 34 -27.56 -13.07 -32.55
CA MET A 34 -28.89 -12.49 -32.24
C MET A 34 -29.16 -12.29 -30.74
N SER A 35 -28.12 -12.30 -29.91
CA SER A 35 -28.17 -12.06 -28.48
C SER A 35 -27.25 -10.92 -28.10
N CYS A 36 -27.58 -10.18 -27.05
CA CYS A 36 -26.66 -9.20 -26.46
C CYS A 36 -25.75 -9.91 -25.48
N ILE A 37 -24.46 -9.94 -25.80
CA ILE A 37 -23.43 -10.43 -24.90
C ILE A 37 -22.65 -9.26 -24.34
N ASP A 38 -22.14 -9.47 -23.14
CA ASP A 38 -21.24 -8.54 -22.47
C ASP A 38 -20.04 -8.20 -23.38
N GLU A 39 -19.73 -6.92 -23.48
CA GLU A 39 -18.49 -6.47 -24.10
C GLU A 39 -17.40 -6.52 -23.03
N ASP A 40 -16.28 -7.18 -23.31
CA ASP A 40 -15.15 -7.20 -22.37
C ASP A 40 -14.24 -6.01 -22.68
N GLU A 41 -14.44 -4.89 -21.98
CA GLU A 41 -13.62 -3.71 -22.22
C GLU A 41 -12.16 -3.89 -21.78
N CYS A 42 -11.83 -4.95 -21.03
CA CYS A 42 -10.47 -5.20 -20.57
C CYS A 42 -9.54 -5.80 -21.63
N GLU A 43 -10.09 -6.31 -22.74
CA GLU A 43 -9.31 -6.80 -23.88
C GLU A 43 -8.45 -5.69 -24.53
N ASP A 44 -8.86 -4.42 -24.40
CA ASP A 44 -8.14 -3.26 -24.93
C ASP A 44 -7.21 -2.58 -23.89
N GLU A 45 -7.01 -3.18 -22.71
CA GLU A 45 -6.17 -2.66 -21.61
C GLU A 45 -6.43 -1.17 -21.23
N PRO A 46 -7.68 -0.75 -20.95
CA PRO A 46 -8.05 0.67 -20.85
C PRO A 46 -7.50 1.39 -19.61
N CYS A 47 -7.08 0.65 -18.58
CA CYS A 47 -6.74 1.19 -17.25
C CYS A 47 -5.32 1.76 -17.12
N GLY A 48 -4.46 1.60 -18.13
CA GLY A 48 -3.07 2.03 -18.08
C GLY A 48 -2.16 1.19 -17.17
N LYS A 49 -0.87 1.54 -17.11
CA LYS A 49 0.20 0.66 -16.57
C LYS A 49 0.19 0.42 -15.05
N SER A 50 -0.49 1.27 -14.28
CA SER A 50 -0.50 1.22 -12.80
C SER A 50 -1.85 0.81 -12.24
N ALA A 51 -2.70 0.18 -13.07
CA ALA A 51 -3.99 -0.33 -12.67
C ALA A 51 -4.31 -1.65 -13.37
N THR A 52 -5.14 -2.45 -12.71
CA THR A 52 -5.70 -3.70 -13.22
C THR A 52 -7.14 -3.45 -13.68
N CYS A 53 -7.49 -3.97 -14.86
CA CYS A 53 -8.85 -3.94 -15.38
C CYS A 53 -9.66 -5.13 -14.89
N PHE A 54 -10.92 -4.90 -14.55
CA PHE A 54 -11.90 -5.92 -14.17
C PHE A 54 -13.17 -5.71 -14.99
N ASN A 55 -13.47 -6.68 -15.86
CA ASN A 55 -14.69 -6.70 -16.63
C ASN A 55 -15.89 -7.04 -15.73
N THR A 56 -17.04 -6.43 -15.99
CA THR A 56 -18.31 -6.67 -15.30
C THR A 56 -19.44 -6.68 -16.30
N GLN A 57 -20.60 -7.22 -15.91
CA GLN A 57 -21.72 -7.25 -16.84
C GLN A 57 -22.21 -5.82 -17.17
N GLY A 58 -22.02 -5.40 -18.43
CA GLY A 58 -22.42 -4.12 -18.98
C GLY A 58 -21.49 -2.94 -18.68
N SER A 59 -20.28 -3.19 -18.16
CA SER A 59 -19.28 -2.18 -17.83
C SER A 59 -17.95 -2.83 -17.44
N TYR A 60 -16.93 -2.03 -17.17
CA TYR A 60 -15.73 -2.46 -16.46
C TYR A 60 -15.39 -1.49 -15.33
N TYR A 61 -14.39 -1.86 -14.53
CA TYR A 61 -13.69 -0.90 -13.67
C TYR A 61 -12.20 -1.22 -13.58
N CYS A 62 -11.44 -0.16 -13.31
CA CYS A 62 -10.02 -0.16 -13.05
C CYS A 62 -9.77 -0.05 -11.55
N GLN A 63 -8.74 -0.74 -11.06
CA GLN A 63 -8.25 -0.60 -9.70
C GLN A 63 -6.74 -0.40 -9.74
N CYS A 64 -6.22 0.58 -8.99
CA CYS A 64 -4.78 0.76 -8.87
C CYS A 64 -4.10 -0.51 -8.36
N VAL A 65 -2.93 -0.84 -8.90
CA VAL A 65 -2.12 -1.97 -8.40
C VAL A 65 -1.67 -1.71 -6.95
N THR A 66 -1.34 -2.77 -6.22
CA THR A 66 -0.85 -2.67 -4.83
C THR A 66 0.29 -1.66 -4.71
N GLY A 67 0.21 -0.78 -3.71
CA GLY A 67 1.16 0.31 -3.50
C GLY A 67 0.79 1.62 -4.22
N PHE A 68 -0.32 1.66 -4.95
CA PHE A 68 -0.82 2.87 -5.62
C PHE A 68 -2.27 3.18 -5.24
N TRP A 69 -2.65 4.45 -5.37
CA TRP A 69 -4.00 4.94 -5.11
C TRP A 69 -4.40 6.11 -6.02
N ILE A 70 -5.69 6.36 -6.13
CA ILE A 70 -6.24 7.57 -6.76
C ILE A 70 -6.30 8.67 -5.70
N ASN A 71 -7.03 8.34 -4.65
CA ASN A 71 -7.26 9.07 -3.41
C ASN A 71 -7.61 8.04 -2.32
N LYS A 72 -7.79 8.50 -1.08
CA LYS A 72 -8.07 7.61 0.07
C LYS A 72 -9.47 7.00 0.07
N ASP A 73 -10.41 7.57 -0.68
CA ASP A 73 -11.85 7.29 -0.57
C ASP A 73 -12.42 6.55 -1.78
N LYS A 74 -11.67 6.47 -2.88
CA LYS A 74 -12.09 5.89 -4.17
C LYS A 74 -11.06 4.87 -4.63
N VAL A 75 -11.53 3.63 -4.72
CA VAL A 75 -10.72 2.46 -5.07
C VAL A 75 -10.89 2.08 -6.54
N ASN A 76 -12.10 2.25 -7.08
CA ASN A 76 -12.46 1.87 -8.44
C ASN A 76 -12.72 3.10 -9.30
N PHE A 77 -12.33 3.06 -10.57
CA PHE A 77 -12.54 4.11 -11.56
C PHE A 77 -12.72 3.50 -12.94
N THR A 78 -13.12 4.29 -13.93
CA THR A 78 -13.18 3.88 -15.35
C THR A 78 -12.24 4.78 -16.16
N ALA A 79 -11.85 4.37 -17.37
CA ALA A 79 -10.84 5.10 -18.14
C ALA A 79 -11.31 6.50 -18.58
N ASP A 80 -12.63 6.72 -18.69
CA ASP A 80 -13.24 8.01 -19.02
C ASP A 80 -13.10 9.05 -17.90
N GLU A 81 -12.81 8.65 -16.67
CA GLU A 81 -12.61 9.58 -15.56
C GLU A 81 -11.24 10.28 -15.57
N ALA A 82 -10.35 9.93 -16.50
CA ALA A 82 -8.98 10.49 -16.62
C ALA A 82 -8.19 10.46 -15.30
N VAL A 83 -8.31 9.36 -14.57
CA VAL A 83 -7.69 9.16 -13.26
C VAL A 83 -6.31 8.49 -13.39
N GLU A 84 -5.33 8.99 -12.62
CA GLU A 84 -3.99 8.41 -12.53
C GLU A 84 -3.71 7.81 -11.14
N CYS A 85 -3.19 6.58 -11.15
CA CYS A 85 -2.72 5.89 -9.96
C CYS A 85 -1.37 6.46 -9.50
N ARG A 86 -1.33 6.98 -8.29
CA ARG A 86 -0.14 7.57 -7.67
C ARG A 86 0.44 6.64 -6.62
N ASP A 87 1.75 6.63 -6.52
CA ASP A 87 2.47 5.90 -5.50
C ASP A 87 2.02 6.31 -4.09
N ILE A 88 1.80 5.33 -3.22
CA ILE A 88 1.52 5.55 -1.80
C ILE A 88 2.84 5.76 -1.10
N ASN A 89 3.03 6.90 -0.44
CA ASN A 89 4.24 7.11 0.35
C ASN A 89 4.07 6.54 1.75
N GLU A 90 4.40 5.26 1.94
CA GLU A 90 4.16 4.58 3.23
C GLU A 90 4.96 5.21 4.37
N CYS A 91 6.14 5.79 4.08
CA CYS A 91 6.95 6.50 5.07
C CYS A 91 6.28 7.78 5.61
N ARG A 92 5.40 8.41 4.84
CA ARG A 92 4.63 9.60 5.26
C ARG A 92 3.29 9.24 5.86
N GLU A 93 2.66 8.19 5.34
CA GLU A 93 1.32 7.77 5.76
C GLU A 93 1.34 6.96 7.07
N LEU A 94 2.40 6.18 7.31
CA LEU A 94 2.51 5.29 8.45
C LEU A 94 3.77 5.59 9.26
N ASN A 95 3.56 6.15 10.45
CA ASN A 95 4.65 6.48 11.34
C ASN A 95 5.30 5.21 11.91
N ASN A 96 6.65 5.18 11.96
CA ASN A 96 7.43 4.05 12.48
C ASN A 96 7.17 2.69 11.79
N ILE A 97 6.77 2.69 10.52
CA ILE A 97 6.47 1.46 9.76
C ILE A 97 7.64 0.45 9.73
N CYS A 98 8.88 0.93 9.74
CA CYS A 98 10.10 0.11 9.72
C CYS A 98 10.58 -0.35 11.11
N GLY A 99 9.96 0.12 12.19
CA GLY A 99 10.38 -0.19 13.56
C GLY A 99 11.58 0.64 14.06
N PRO A 100 12.10 0.35 15.27
CA PRO A 100 13.13 1.16 15.91
C PRO A 100 14.51 1.00 15.27
N ASN A 101 15.33 2.05 15.34
CA ASN A 101 16.68 2.13 14.78
C ASN A 101 16.75 1.90 13.26
N THR A 102 15.67 2.28 12.57
CA THR A 102 15.56 2.19 11.11
C THR A 102 15.27 3.53 10.48
N GLU A 103 15.53 3.62 9.18
CA GLU A 103 15.09 4.69 8.30
C GLU A 103 14.20 4.10 7.21
N CYS A 104 13.09 4.78 6.92
CA CYS A 104 12.15 4.39 5.86
C CYS A 104 12.47 5.16 4.58
N SER A 105 12.57 4.44 3.45
CA SER A 105 12.75 5.00 2.13
C SER A 105 11.61 4.58 1.21
N ASN A 106 10.89 5.56 0.68
CA ASN A 106 9.80 5.34 -0.27
C ASN A 106 10.32 4.92 -1.65
N SER A 107 9.59 4.05 -2.34
CA SER A 107 9.89 3.62 -3.70
C SER A 107 8.60 3.43 -4.51
N ALA A 108 8.66 3.36 -5.84
CA ALA A 108 7.43 3.20 -6.62
C ALA A 108 6.78 1.82 -6.35
N GLY A 109 5.55 1.84 -5.83
CA GLY A 109 4.74 0.67 -5.49
C GLY A 109 5.10 -0.01 -4.17
N SER A 110 6.05 0.53 -3.40
CA SER A 110 6.49 -0.06 -2.14
C SER A 110 7.41 0.86 -1.34
N PHE A 111 8.01 0.34 -0.28
CA PHE A 111 9.06 1.01 0.47
C PHE A 111 10.06 -0.02 0.98
N TYR A 112 11.22 0.46 1.41
CA TYR A 112 12.18 -0.37 2.10
C TYR A 112 12.73 0.34 3.33
N CYS A 113 13.19 -0.47 4.26
CA CYS A 113 13.76 -0.07 5.51
C CYS A 113 15.27 -0.34 5.48
N THR A 114 16.03 0.57 6.07
CA THR A 114 17.47 0.40 6.29
C THR A 114 17.78 0.62 7.77
N CYS A 115 18.80 -0.05 8.30
CA CYS A 115 19.27 0.26 9.64
C CYS A 115 19.94 1.64 9.67
N LEU A 116 19.78 2.36 10.78
CA LEU A 116 20.53 3.60 11.01
C LEU A 116 22.05 3.32 11.08
N PRO A 117 22.90 4.35 10.91
CA PRO A 117 24.34 4.22 11.13
C PRO A 117 24.66 3.59 12.50
N ASP A 118 25.70 2.76 12.54
CA ASP A 118 26.09 1.94 13.70
C ASP A 118 25.12 0.80 14.08
N PHE A 119 24.14 0.48 13.22
CA PHE A 119 23.29 -0.69 13.40
C PHE A 119 23.40 -1.66 12.22
N MET A 120 23.29 -2.96 12.51
CA MET A 120 23.27 -4.02 11.50
C MET A 120 21.97 -4.82 11.58
N ALA A 121 21.42 -5.14 10.41
CA ALA A 121 20.23 -5.97 10.29
C ALA A 121 20.50 -7.38 10.84
N SER A 122 19.52 -7.94 11.55
CA SER A 122 19.60 -9.27 12.16
C SER A 122 19.87 -10.39 11.15
N ASN A 123 19.53 -10.18 9.89
CA ASN A 123 19.75 -11.10 8.77
C ASN A 123 20.83 -10.63 7.79
N GLY A 124 21.56 -9.54 8.11
CA GLY A 124 22.63 -8.99 7.28
C GLY A 124 22.19 -8.24 6.02
N GLN A 125 20.89 -8.00 5.81
CA GLN A 125 20.41 -7.22 4.66
C GLN A 125 20.64 -5.73 4.85
N GLU A 126 21.06 -5.04 3.79
CA GLU A 126 21.14 -3.58 3.77
C GLU A 126 19.75 -2.93 3.64
N ARG A 127 18.86 -3.58 2.87
CA ARG A 127 17.47 -3.17 2.65
C ARG A 127 16.54 -4.34 2.95
N PHE A 128 15.48 -4.08 3.71
CA PHE A 128 14.48 -5.07 4.08
C PHE A 128 13.07 -4.48 4.03
N ASN A 129 12.07 -5.33 3.86
CA ASN A 129 10.66 -4.95 3.93
C ASN A 129 10.19 -4.95 5.38
N ALA A 130 9.27 -4.06 5.77
CA ALA A 130 8.68 -4.06 7.12
C ALA A 130 7.94 -5.36 7.48
N SER A 131 7.49 -6.13 6.50
CA SER A 131 6.87 -7.44 6.72
C SER A 131 7.89 -8.52 7.10
N GLN A 132 9.17 -8.28 6.86
CA GLN A 132 10.25 -9.15 7.31
C GLN A 132 10.56 -8.81 8.76
N SER A 133 10.57 -9.81 9.66
CA SER A 133 10.88 -9.64 11.09
C SER A 133 12.37 -9.32 11.35
N VAL A 134 12.90 -8.29 10.68
CA VAL A 134 14.28 -7.83 10.75
C VAL A 134 14.40 -6.81 11.87
N THR A 135 15.45 -6.95 12.69
CA THR A 135 15.75 -6.02 13.77
C THR A 135 17.15 -5.47 13.60
N CYS A 136 17.34 -4.19 13.91
CA CYS A 136 18.63 -3.52 13.82
C CYS A 136 19.36 -3.60 15.17
N LYS A 137 20.52 -4.26 15.20
CA LYS A 137 21.37 -4.44 16.38
C LYS A 137 22.53 -3.47 16.38
N ASP A 138 22.79 -2.80 17.50
CA ASP A 138 23.89 -1.83 17.65
C ASP A 138 25.26 -2.53 17.56
N THR A 139 26.10 -2.13 16.62
CA THR A 139 27.44 -2.71 16.41
C THR A 139 28.45 -2.28 17.47
N ARG A 140 28.23 -1.15 18.14
CA ARG A 140 29.07 -0.64 19.23
C ARG A 140 28.81 -1.41 20.51
N SER A 141 27.61 -1.98 20.69
CA SER A 141 27.33 -2.83 21.84
C SER A 141 28.08 -4.18 21.84
N GLY A 142 28.60 -4.60 20.67
CA GLY A 142 29.59 -5.68 20.53
C GLY A 142 31.05 -5.23 20.75
N SER A 143 31.30 -3.92 20.68
CA SER A 143 32.55 -3.31 21.14
C SER A 143 32.46 -3.18 22.64
N LYS A 144 32.79 -4.25 23.37
CA LYS A 144 33.16 -4.08 24.78
C LYS A 144 34.21 -2.98 24.80
N SER A 145 33.88 -1.87 25.46
CA SER A 145 34.85 -0.90 25.94
C SER A 145 35.76 -1.60 26.95
N SER A 146 36.67 -2.45 26.47
CA SER A 146 37.85 -2.90 27.19
C SER A 146 38.94 -1.86 26.98
N ALA A 147 38.73 -0.68 27.57
CA ALA A 147 39.75 0.32 27.83
C ALA A 147 39.34 1.08 29.09
N GLY A 148 39.38 0.35 30.19
CA GLY A 148 39.08 0.82 31.54
C GLY A 148 39.50 -0.21 32.58
N LEU A 149 40.56 -0.99 32.31
CA LEU A 149 41.33 -1.63 33.37
C LEU A 149 42.04 -0.50 34.11
N GLN A 150 41.36 0.08 35.11
CA GLN A 150 42.08 0.71 36.19
C GLN A 150 42.93 -0.39 36.83
N HIS A 151 44.25 -0.28 36.65
CA HIS A 151 45.24 -1.02 37.40
C HIS A 151 44.93 -0.87 38.89
N PHE A 152 44.26 -1.86 39.48
CA PHE A 152 44.33 -2.08 40.92
C PHE A 152 45.72 -2.64 41.19
N ASN A 153 46.63 -1.76 41.62
CA ASN A 153 47.96 -2.11 42.09
C ASN A 153 47.85 -2.76 43.49
N PRO A 154 48.19 -4.05 43.67
CA PRO A 154 48.06 -4.72 44.95
C PRO A 154 49.42 -4.87 45.61
N THR A 155 49.89 -3.86 46.36
CA THR A 155 50.96 -4.01 47.37
C THR A 155 50.83 -2.94 48.48
N LEU A 156 50.13 -3.32 49.57
CA LEU A 156 50.31 -3.11 51.04
C LEU A 156 51.05 -1.86 51.61
N PRO A 157 50.98 -1.57 52.95
CA PRO A 157 49.94 -1.80 53.97
C PRO A 157 49.66 -0.54 54.86
N THR A 158 48.75 -0.68 55.83
CA THR A 158 48.78 -0.14 57.22
C THR A 158 47.56 0.69 57.70
N PHE A 159 47.11 0.28 58.90
CA PHE A 159 46.26 0.94 59.91
C PHE A 159 44.72 0.84 59.82
N LEU A 160 44.22 -0.20 60.50
CA LEU A 160 43.01 -0.26 61.33
C LEU A 160 42.79 1.04 62.18
N PRO A 161 41.66 1.22 62.89
CA PRO A 161 40.26 1.30 62.46
C PRO A 161 39.56 2.56 63.06
N VAL A 162 38.82 3.38 62.30
CA VAL A 162 38.04 4.50 62.88
C VAL A 162 36.57 4.10 63.02
N ILE A 163 36.31 3.07 63.83
CA ILE A 163 35.00 2.81 64.43
C ILE A 163 35.23 2.86 65.94
N LEU A 164 35.27 4.07 66.54
CA LEU A 164 34.97 4.31 67.98
C LEU A 164 35.07 5.80 68.45
N TRP A 165 34.72 6.81 67.65
CA TRP A 165 34.79 8.23 68.11
C TRP A 165 33.53 9.09 67.82
N MET A 166 32.35 8.47 67.78
CA MET A 166 31.06 9.21 67.78
C MET A 166 30.10 8.74 68.89
N LEU A 167 30.65 8.42 70.05
CA LEU A 167 29.92 8.45 71.32
C LEU A 167 30.82 9.14 72.32
N MET A 168 30.70 10.46 72.45
CA MET A 168 31.09 11.33 73.58
C MET A 168 31.21 12.80 73.13
N ILE A 169 30.23 13.34 72.41
CA ILE A 169 29.93 14.79 72.43
C ILE A 169 28.42 14.98 72.29
N TYR A 170 27.68 14.70 73.37
CA TYR A 170 26.60 15.58 73.81
C TYR A 170 26.27 15.24 75.27
N GLN A 171 26.64 16.16 76.14
CA GLN A 171 26.00 16.39 77.44
C GLN A 171 24.59 16.95 77.19
#